data_AF-A0A7V1KMM2-F1
#
_entry.id   AF-A0A7V1KMM2-F1
#
_cell.length_a   1.000
_cell.length_b   1.000
_cell.length_c   1.000
_cell.angle_alpha   90.00
_cell.angle_beta   90.00
_cell.angle_gamma   90.00
#
_symmetry.space_group_name_H-M   'P 1'
#
loop_
_entity.id
_entity.type
_entity.pdbx_description
1 polymer ?
#
loop_
_entity_poly.entity_id
_entity_poly.type
_entity_poly.pdbx_seq_one_letter_code
_entity_poly.pdbx_strand_id
1 'polypeptide(L)' 'PYEWYIDLRRWGSVPHSGFGLGVERTVAWIAGTRHIRETIPFPRMLDRLYP' A
#
# COMPACT_ATOMS: atom_id res chain seq x y z
N PRO A 1 10.96 3.70 19.60
CA PRO A 1 9.74 3.42 18.80
C PRO A 1 9.73 2.04 18.11
N TYR A 2 10.84 1.61 17.50
CA TYR A 2 10.91 0.35 16.74
C TYR A 2 11.43 -0.86 17.53
N GLU A 3 11.48 -0.77 18.86
CA GLU A 3 12.01 -1.85 19.72
C GLU A 3 11.27 -3.17 19.49
N TRP A 4 9.94 -3.13 19.43
CA TRP A 4 9.10 -4.28 19.11
C TRP A 4 9.47 -4.94 17.77
N TYR A 5 9.83 -4.16 16.76
CA TYR A 5 10.17 -4.67 15.42
C TYR A 5 11.54 -5.33 15.42
N ILE A 6 12.47 -4.81 16.23
CA ILE A 6 13.81 -5.39 16.43
C ILE A 6 13.72 -6.67 17.25
N ASP A 7 12.83 -6.74 18.24
CA ASP A 7 12.62 -7.93 19.06
C ASP A 7 12.15 -9.14 18.23
N LEU A 8 11.46 -8.94 17.10
CA LEU A 8 11.14 -9.99 16.12
C LEU A 8 12.39 -10.69 15.56
N ARG A 9 13.57 -10.06 15.63
CA ARG A 9 14.85 -10.65 15.20
C ARG A 9 15.60 -11.30 16.36
N ARG A 10 15.35 -10.85 17.59
CA ARG A 10 16.01 -11.36 18.81
C ARG A 10 15.42 -12.67 19.27
N TRP A 11 14.11 -12.85 19.13
CA TRP A 11 13.40 -14.01 19.68
C TRP A 11 12.71 -14.81 18.56
N GLY A 12 13.41 -15.81 18.02
CA GLY A 12 12.83 -16.78 17.08
C GLY A 12 12.75 -16.32 15.61
N SER A 13 13.72 -15.52 15.15
CA SER A 13 13.75 -15.08 13.74
C SER A 13 14.02 -16.23 12.78
N VAL A 14 13.33 -16.22 11.65
CA VAL A 14 13.52 -17.15 10.53
C VAL A 14 13.70 -16.37 9.23
N PRO A 15 14.37 -16.93 8.21
CA PRO A 15 14.41 -16.31 6.88
C PRO A 15 12.99 -16.06 6.37
N HIS A 16 12.70 -14.81 6.02
CA HIS A 16 11.40 -14.39 5.50
C HIS A 16 11.59 -13.36 4.38
N SER A 17 10.58 -13.28 3.51
CA SER A 17 10.50 -12.30 2.43
C SER A 17 9.10 -11.68 2.42
N GLY A 18 8.94 -10.55 1.74
CA GLY A 18 7.65 -9.89 1.59
C GLY A 18 7.47 -9.29 0.20
N PHE A 19 6.22 -9.00 -0.15
CA PHE A 19 5.87 -8.25 -1.34
C PHE A 19 4.78 -7.23 -0.99
N GLY A 20 4.59 -6.25 -1.87
CA GLY A 20 3.52 -5.26 -1.76
C GLY A 20 2.89 -5.03 -3.13
N LEU A 21 1.59 -4.79 -3.15
CA LEU A 21 0.83 -4.53 -4.35
C LEU A 21 -0.13 -3.37 -4.08
N GLY A 22 -0.07 -2.32 -4.90
CA GLY A 22 -1.04 -1.22 -4.84
C GLY A 22 -2.36 -1.64 -5.46
N VAL A 23 -3.42 -1.69 -4.68
CA VAL A 23 -4.75 -2.16 -5.13
C VAL A 23 -5.28 -1.25 -6.24
N GLU A 24 -5.29 0.07 -6.02
CA GLU A 24 -5.82 1.05 -6.98
C GLU A 24 -5.03 1.04 -8.29
N ARG A 25 -3.70 0.87 -8.21
CA ARG A 25 -2.84 0.77 -9.40
C ARG A 25 -3.07 -0.53 -10.17
N THR A 26 -3.33 -1.62 -9.46
CA THR A 26 -3.64 -2.93 -10.07
C THR A 26 -4.98 -2.87 -10.79
N VAL A 27 -5.99 -2.27 -10.15
CA VAL A 27 -7.29 -2.03 -10.78
C VAL A 27 -7.14 -1.12 -12.01
N ALA A 28 -6.34 -0.07 -11.94
CA ALA A 28 -6.13 0.85 -13.06
C ALA A 28 -5.52 0.13 -14.27
N TRP A 29 -4.56 -0.77 -14.03
CA TRP A 29 -3.98 -1.61 -15.07
C TRP A 29 -5.00 -2.56 -15.70
N ILE A 30 -5.75 -3.31 -14.88
CA ILE A 30 -6.74 -4.29 -15.36
C ILE A 30 -7.88 -3.60 -16.11
N ALA A 31 -8.37 -2.48 -15.60
CA ALA A 31 -9.49 -1.73 -16.17
C ALA A 31 -9.08 -0.76 -17.30
N GLY A 32 -7.78 -0.58 -17.54
CA GLY A 32 -7.26 0.32 -18.58
C GLY A 32 -7.56 1.80 -18.34
N THR A 33 -7.72 2.22 -17.07
CA THR A 33 -8.04 3.61 -16.74
C THR A 33 -6.83 4.52 -16.94
N ARG A 34 -7.06 5.79 -17.32
CA ARG A 34 -5.97 6.75 -17.55
C ARG A 34 -5.38 7.30 -16.26
N HIS A 35 -6.13 7.29 -15.16
CA HIS A 35 -5.70 7.81 -13.87
C HIS A 35 -6.22 6.96 -12.70
N ILE A 36 -5.35 6.71 -11.71
CA ILE A 36 -5.63 5.95 -10.48
C ILE A 36 -6.76 6.54 -9.59
N ARG A 37 -7.23 7.75 -9.90
CA ARG A 37 -8.30 8.40 -9.13
C ARG A 37 -9.67 7.82 -9.48
N GLU A 38 -9.76 7.18 -10.65
CA GLU A 38 -10.96 6.55 -11.17
C GLU A 38 -11.17 5.16 -10.57
N THR A 39 -10.19 4.65 -9.81
CA THR A 39 -10.20 3.29 -9.27
C THR A 39 -10.45 3.25 -7.76
N ILE A 40 -10.80 4.39 -7.15
CA ILE A 40 -11.18 4.51 -5.75
C ILE A 40 -12.36 5.50 -5.61
N PRO A 41 -13.36 5.24 -4.76
CA PRO A 41 -14.55 6.09 -4.68
C PRO A 41 -14.27 7.55 -4.25
N PHE A 42 -13.39 7.75 -3.26
CA PHE A 42 -13.05 9.07 -2.71
C PHE A 42 -11.53 9.29 -2.74
N PRO A 43 -10.95 9.66 -3.89
CA PRO A 43 -9.50 9.82 -4.03
C PRO A 43 -8.99 10.99 -3.18
N ARG A 44 -7.83 10.81 -2.55
CA ARG A 44 -7.10 11.85 -1.83
C ARG A 44 -5.92 12.31 -2.68
N MET A 45 -5.89 13.60 -3.00
CA MET A 45 -4.86 14.26 -3.80
C MET A 45 -4.39 15.54 -3.10
N LEU A 46 -3.25 16.10 -3.52
CA LEU A 46 -2.72 17.35 -2.95
C LEU A 46 -3.71 18.51 -3.02
N ASP A 47 -4.50 18.57 -4.09
CA ASP A 47 -5.53 19.58 -4.37
C ASP A 47 -6.95 19.14 -3.97
N ARG A 48 -7.15 17.87 -3.58
CA ARG A 48 -8.46 17.31 -3.28
C ARG A 48 -8.41 16.39 -2.07
N LEU A 49 -8.84 16.92 -0.92
CA LEU A 49 -8.94 16.15 0.33
C LEU A 49 -10.37 15.69 0.64
N TYR A 50 -11.42 16.27 0.05
CA TYR A 50 -12.81 16.06 0.46
C TYR A 50 -13.76 15.69 -0.71
N PRO A 51 -14.92 15.04 -0.45
CA PRO A 51 -15.57 14.83 0.86
C PRO A 51 -14.80 13.94 1.82
#